data_AF-A0AAV2AKL1-F1
#
_entry.id   AF-A0AAV2AKL1-F1
#
_cell.length_a   1.000
_cell.length_b   1.000
_cell.length_c   1.000
_cell.angle_alpha   90.00
_cell.angle_beta   90.00
_cell.angle_gamma   90.00
#
_symmetry.space_group_name_H-M   'P 1'
#
loop_
_entity.id
_entity.type
_entity.pdbx_description
1 polymer ?
#
loop_
_entity_poly.entity_id
_entity_poly.type
_entity_poly.pdbx_seq_one_letter_code
_entity_poly.pdbx_strand_id
1 'polypeptide(L)'
;MSFETTPSSDITYVSYSFVLSWTLRGKEFKSLSRDIKNPEVIRSDLYQFKNDPELRFFLELGWSRYCEKFNISIKGSKMWSFELAYAFLVIKEKAFTLKASPQLSFLTPCSRRIFSDEDNVPIHCVVIADPVHPAPSAEQDDVCLMEDQNIINIEGRSDITLPEDYSSEMVINFIRRGKVPDIDVKKAIQIIRETSEHKCEILKIICVEYLMRNITAESVREISRAAIDYQLPVLERTCMEKIANGYIKTVTK
;
A
#
# COMPACT_ATOMS: atom_id res chain seq x y z
N MET A 1 56.37 13.44 16.20
CA MET A 1 55.41 13.28 15.10
C MET A 1 54.36 12.30 15.58
N SER A 2 53.24 12.83 16.08
CA SER A 2 52.09 12.08 16.58
C SER A 2 51.16 11.81 15.40
N PHE A 3 50.88 10.54 15.12
CA PHE A 3 49.85 10.14 14.18
C PHE A 3 48.50 10.27 14.89
N GLU A 4 47.74 11.30 14.52
CA GLU A 4 46.30 11.33 14.78
C GLU A 4 45.62 10.34 13.84
N THR A 5 45.27 9.18 14.36
CA THR A 5 44.33 8.27 13.70
C THR A 5 42.93 8.90 13.79
N THR A 6 42.47 9.42 12.66
CA THR A 6 41.07 9.81 12.44
C THR A 6 40.19 8.57 12.61
N PRO A 7 39.16 8.57 13.48
CA PRO A 7 38.18 7.50 13.50
C PRO A 7 37.32 7.64 12.23
N SER A 8 37.45 6.67 11.32
CA SER A 8 36.50 6.43 10.24
C SER A 8 35.16 6.06 10.88
N SER A 9 34.19 6.96 10.80
CA SER A 9 32.80 6.71 11.14
C SER A 9 32.12 6.11 9.92
N ASP A 10 32.27 4.81 9.72
CA ASP A 10 31.36 4.04 8.87
C ASP A 10 30.00 3.98 9.57
N ILE A 11 29.23 5.07 9.45
CA ILE A 11 27.84 5.10 9.90
C ILE A 11 27.06 4.25 8.90
N THR A 12 26.85 2.98 9.24
CA THR A 12 25.88 2.12 8.56
C THR A 12 24.51 2.79 8.66
N TYR A 13 24.07 3.39 7.56
CA TYR A 13 22.74 3.95 7.42
C TYR A 13 21.72 2.81 7.36
N VAL A 14 21.00 2.57 8.46
CA VAL A 14 19.99 1.52 8.54
C VAL A 14 18.63 2.12 8.23
N SER A 15 18.10 1.84 7.05
CA SER A 15 16.73 2.18 6.65
C SER A 15 15.80 1.00 6.95
N TYR A 16 14.65 1.28 7.56
CA TYR A 16 13.62 0.28 7.85
C TYR A 16 12.43 0.43 6.91
N SER A 17 11.86 -0.70 6.48
CA SER A 17 10.65 -0.73 5.66
C SER A 17 9.59 -1.59 6.34
N PHE A 18 8.43 -0.98 6.59
CA PHE A 18 7.31 -1.60 7.30
C PHE A 18 6.14 -1.77 6.34
N VAL A 19 5.72 -3.01 6.13
CA VAL A 19 4.51 -3.36 5.40
C VAL A 19 3.37 -3.46 6.41
N LEU A 20 2.39 -2.56 6.30
CA LEU A 20 1.32 -2.42 7.29
C LEU A 20 -0.04 -2.67 6.68
N SER A 21 -0.93 -3.26 7.49
CA SER A 21 -2.34 -3.43 7.18
C SER A 21 -3.17 -2.83 8.31
N TRP A 22 -3.99 -1.84 7.98
CA TRP A 22 -4.87 -1.16 8.91
C TRP A 22 -6.32 -1.28 8.42
N THR A 23 -7.19 -1.92 9.21
CA THR A 23 -8.58 -2.17 8.81
C THR A 23 -9.51 -1.19 9.50
N LEU A 24 -10.35 -0.54 8.72
CA LEU A 24 -11.39 0.39 9.18
C LEU A 24 -12.77 -0.09 8.75
N ARG A 25 -13.80 0.27 9.50
CA ARG A 25 -15.20 0.06 9.13
C ARG A 25 -15.63 1.13 8.13
N GLY A 26 -16.43 0.76 7.14
CA GLY A 26 -16.90 1.70 6.12
C GLY A 26 -17.68 2.89 6.69
N LYS A 27 -18.36 2.72 7.84
CA LYS A 27 -19.00 3.84 8.57
C LYS A 27 -18.02 4.93 9.02
N GLU A 28 -16.76 4.59 9.29
CA GLU A 28 -15.73 5.55 9.73
C GLU A 28 -15.31 6.44 8.55
N PHE A 29 -15.19 5.89 7.34
CA PHE A 29 -15.00 6.70 6.14
C PHE A 29 -16.19 7.65 5.89
N LYS A 30 -17.40 7.25 6.29
CA LYS A 30 -18.63 8.05 6.18
C LYS A 30 -18.86 9.03 7.32
N SER A 31 -18.15 8.92 8.44
CA SER A 31 -18.22 9.91 9.52
C SER A 31 -17.30 11.10 9.24
N LEU A 32 -16.08 10.88 8.71
CA LEU A 32 -15.08 11.93 8.41
C LEU A 32 -15.68 13.27 7.94
N SER A 33 -15.68 14.26 8.82
CA SER A 33 -16.32 15.54 8.56
C SER A 33 -15.84 16.20 7.28
N ARG A 34 -16.76 16.96 6.68
CA ARG A 34 -16.44 17.80 5.55
C ARG A 34 -15.93 19.19 5.99
N ASP A 35 -15.91 19.51 7.28
CA ASP A 35 -15.49 20.82 7.75
C ASP A 35 -14.03 21.11 7.37
N ILE A 36 -13.80 22.27 6.76
CA ILE A 36 -12.48 22.72 6.31
C ILE A 36 -11.70 23.29 7.50
N LYS A 37 -12.39 23.83 8.51
CA LYS A 37 -11.75 24.51 9.64
C LYS A 37 -11.20 23.53 10.66
N ASN A 38 -11.91 22.43 10.89
CA ASN A 38 -11.52 21.33 11.77
C ASN A 38 -11.65 20.01 11.01
N PRO A 39 -10.66 19.64 10.18
CA PRO A 39 -10.70 18.37 9.47
C PRO A 39 -10.63 17.24 10.49
N GLU A 40 -11.68 16.42 10.53
CA GLU A 40 -11.64 15.17 11.27
C GLU A 40 -10.62 14.24 10.62
N VAL A 41 -9.85 13.56 11.46
CA VAL A 41 -8.92 12.51 11.06
C VAL A 41 -9.23 11.26 11.86
N ILE A 42 -9.15 10.11 11.21
CA ILE A 42 -9.12 8.82 11.90
C ILE A 42 -7.65 8.48 12.11
N ARG A 43 -7.30 8.07 13.33
CA ARG A 43 -5.94 7.65 13.67
C ARG A 43 -5.87 6.13 13.77
N SER A 44 -4.77 5.55 13.33
CA SER A 44 -4.45 4.16 13.67
C SER A 44 -3.97 4.05 15.11
N ASP A 45 -3.77 2.82 15.57
CA ASP A 45 -2.94 2.54 16.75
C ASP A 45 -1.51 3.10 16.59
N LEU A 46 -0.79 3.20 17.70
CA LEU A 46 0.61 3.61 17.73
C LEU A 46 1.50 2.40 17.43
N TYR A 47 2.18 2.42 16.29
CA TYR A 47 3.17 1.43 15.93
C TYR A 47 4.50 1.77 16.59
N GLN A 48 5.12 0.81 17.26
CA GLN A 48 6.41 0.96 17.93
C GLN A 48 7.33 -0.21 17.55
N PHE A 49 8.55 0.10 17.14
CA PHE A 49 9.51 -0.95 16.79
C PHE A 49 10.11 -1.59 18.04
N LYS A 50 10.07 -2.92 18.11
CA LYS A 50 10.50 -3.66 19.31
C LYS A 50 11.95 -3.39 19.70
N ASN A 51 12.84 -3.25 18.73
CA ASN A 51 14.27 -3.10 18.96
C ASN A 51 14.71 -1.65 19.13
N ASP A 52 13.82 -0.69 18.85
CA ASP A 52 14.07 0.73 19.03
C ASP A 52 12.75 1.43 19.42
N PRO A 53 12.48 1.60 20.73
CA PRO A 53 11.28 2.27 21.23
C PRO A 53 11.12 3.72 20.76
N GLU A 54 12.21 4.38 20.34
CA GLU A 54 12.15 5.73 19.79
C GLU A 54 11.61 5.73 18.36
N LEU A 55 11.72 4.61 17.63
CA LEU A 55 11.04 4.42 16.34
C LEU A 55 9.57 4.09 16.59
N ARG A 56 8.75 5.14 16.64
CA ARG A 56 7.30 5.05 16.84
C ARG A 56 6.53 6.02 15.96
N PHE A 57 5.40 5.58 15.44
CA PHE A 57 4.58 6.36 14.52
C PHE A 57 3.14 5.84 14.45
N PHE A 58 2.24 6.66 13.94
CA PHE A 58 0.86 6.28 13.62
C PHE A 58 0.45 6.88 12.27
N LEU A 59 -0.63 6.35 11.71
CA LEU A 59 -1.22 6.80 10.46
C LEU A 59 -2.44 7.68 10.76
N GLU A 60 -2.61 8.74 9.97
CA GLU A 60 -3.81 9.58 9.98
C GLU A 60 -4.48 9.52 8.62
N LEU A 61 -5.77 9.19 8.62
CA LEU A 61 -6.64 9.23 7.44
C LEU A 61 -7.60 10.41 7.56
N GLY A 62 -7.60 11.28 6.55
CA GLY A 62 -8.51 12.42 6.47
C GLY A 62 -9.20 12.50 5.10
N TRP A 63 -10.24 13.33 5.03
CA TRP A 63 -10.93 13.65 3.78
C TRP A 63 -10.57 15.05 3.30
N SER A 64 -10.06 15.17 2.07
CA SER A 64 -9.81 16.48 1.46
C SER A 64 -10.95 16.88 0.54
N ARG A 65 -11.61 17.99 0.89
CA ARG A 65 -12.62 18.63 0.02
C ARG A 65 -12.03 19.15 -1.29
N TYR A 66 -10.81 19.67 -1.28
CA TYR A 66 -10.21 20.30 -2.46
C TYR A 66 -10.03 19.34 -3.63
N CYS A 67 -9.71 18.09 -3.33
CA CYS A 67 -9.45 17.06 -4.34
C CYS A 67 -10.45 15.90 -4.28
N GLU A 68 -11.54 16.08 -3.51
CA GLU A 68 -12.60 15.09 -3.26
C GLU A 68 -12.10 13.65 -3.07
N LYS A 69 -11.02 13.50 -2.28
CA LYS A 69 -10.38 12.21 -2.03
C LYS A 69 -9.91 12.09 -0.60
N PHE A 70 -9.74 10.85 -0.16
CA PHE A 70 -9.05 10.54 1.08
C PHE A 70 -7.56 10.81 0.92
N ASN A 71 -6.96 11.33 1.99
CA ASN A 71 -5.53 11.48 2.12
C ASN A 71 -5.10 10.74 3.38
N ILE A 72 -3.97 10.05 3.28
CA ILE A 72 -3.33 9.38 4.39
C ILE A 72 -1.96 10.01 4.62
N SER A 73 -1.59 10.16 5.88
CA SER A 73 -0.31 10.72 6.31
C SER A 73 0.25 9.94 7.48
N ILE A 74 1.54 10.12 7.73
CA ILE A 74 2.25 9.52 8.85
C ILE A 74 2.67 10.62 9.83
N LYS A 75 2.52 10.31 11.12
CA LYS A 75 3.04 11.10 12.23
C LYS A 75 3.93 10.20 13.05
N GLY A 76 5.17 10.62 13.27
CA GLY A 76 6.15 9.80 13.96
C GLY A 76 7.16 10.64 14.71
N SER A 77 8.01 9.92 15.43
CA SER A 77 9.10 10.44 16.24
C SER A 77 10.05 11.38 15.48
N LYS A 78 10.45 12.50 16.09
CA LYS A 78 11.40 13.48 15.54
C LYS A 78 12.82 12.90 15.35
N MET A 79 13.13 11.79 16.01
CA MET A 79 14.37 11.04 15.84
C MET A 79 14.47 10.31 14.48
N TRP A 80 13.35 10.23 13.75
CA TRP A 80 13.21 9.46 12.52
C TRP A 80 12.56 10.29 11.42
N SER A 81 13.02 10.09 10.19
CA SER A 81 12.34 10.56 8.98
C SER A 81 11.41 9.46 8.51
N PHE A 82 10.14 9.80 8.28
CA PHE A 82 9.15 8.85 7.81
C PHE A 82 8.65 9.20 6.41
N GLU A 83 8.70 8.22 5.52
CA GLU A 83 8.09 8.29 4.20
C GLU A 83 6.96 7.27 4.10
N LEU A 84 5.75 7.74 3.75
CA LEU A 84 4.68 6.87 3.28
C LEU A 84 4.87 6.62 1.78
N ALA A 85 5.59 5.54 1.44
CA ALA A 85 5.99 5.22 0.07
C ALA A 85 4.77 5.02 -0.84
N TYR A 86 3.77 4.29 -0.35
CA TYR A 86 2.44 4.22 -0.97
C TYR A 86 1.39 3.76 0.04
N ALA A 87 0.13 3.96 -0.33
CA ALA A 87 -1.02 3.42 0.39
C ALA A 87 -2.22 3.28 -0.54
N PHE A 88 -2.96 2.20 -0.39
CA PHE A 88 -4.24 1.98 -1.06
C PHE A 88 -5.17 1.21 -0.13
N LEU A 89 -6.46 1.27 -0.43
CA LEU A 89 -7.48 0.50 0.27
C LEU A 89 -8.09 -0.53 -0.66
N VAL A 90 -8.65 -1.60 -0.09
CA VAL A 90 -9.35 -2.65 -0.85
C VAL A 90 -10.80 -2.74 -0.41
N ILE A 91 -11.72 -2.71 -1.38
CA ILE A 91 -13.17 -2.86 -1.15
C ILE A 91 -13.73 -3.76 -2.25
N LYS A 92 -14.44 -4.83 -1.87
CA LYS A 92 -15.11 -5.74 -2.82
C LYS A 92 -14.17 -6.16 -3.96
N GLU A 93 -12.96 -6.60 -3.60
CA GLU A 93 -11.90 -7.05 -4.53
C GLU A 93 -11.35 -5.97 -5.47
N LYS A 94 -11.58 -4.68 -5.18
CA LYS A 94 -11.02 -3.56 -5.94
C LYS A 94 -10.08 -2.74 -5.09
N ALA A 95 -8.98 -2.28 -5.68
CA ALA A 95 -8.02 -1.42 -5.01
C ALA A 95 -8.17 0.04 -5.43
N PHE A 96 -8.07 0.95 -4.45
CA PHE A 96 -8.20 2.39 -4.66
C PHE A 96 -7.04 3.14 -3.99
N THR A 97 -6.45 4.09 -4.72
CA THR A 97 -5.29 4.84 -4.21
C THR A 97 -5.67 5.76 -3.05
N LEU A 98 -4.81 5.79 -2.03
CA LEU A 98 -4.84 6.76 -0.92
C LEU A 98 -3.59 7.66 -0.96
N LYS A 99 -2.43 7.08 -1.25
CA LYS A 99 -1.16 7.78 -1.48
C LYS A 99 -0.57 7.27 -2.79
N ALA A 100 -0.38 8.20 -3.72
CA ALA A 100 0.11 7.89 -5.05
C ALA A 100 1.57 7.38 -5.02
N SER A 101 1.85 6.44 -5.90
CA SER A 101 3.19 5.96 -6.25
C SER A 101 3.24 5.74 -7.76
N PRO A 102 4.39 5.95 -8.44
CA PRO A 102 4.51 5.69 -9.88
C PRO A 102 4.09 4.26 -10.26
N GLN A 103 4.49 3.27 -9.45
CA GLN A 103 4.21 1.86 -9.67
C GLN A 103 2.73 1.50 -9.50
N LEU A 104 1.93 2.34 -8.81
CA LEU A 104 0.49 2.14 -8.59
C LEU A 104 -0.36 3.23 -9.23
N SER A 105 0.18 3.95 -10.21
CA SER A 105 -0.46 5.09 -10.87
C SER A 105 -1.75 4.73 -11.63
N PHE A 106 -1.95 3.46 -11.94
CA PHE A 106 -3.17 2.93 -12.57
C PHE A 106 -4.35 2.80 -11.59
N LEU A 107 -4.12 2.86 -10.27
CA LEU A 107 -5.18 2.77 -9.28
C LEU A 107 -6.00 4.06 -9.27
N THR A 108 -7.33 3.91 -9.25
CA THR A 108 -8.22 5.08 -9.17
C THR A 108 -8.38 5.60 -7.76
N PRO A 109 -8.56 6.92 -7.58
CA PRO A 109 -8.90 7.49 -6.28
C PRO A 109 -10.21 6.92 -5.74
N CYS A 110 -10.26 6.73 -4.41
CA CYS A 110 -11.45 6.26 -3.73
C CYS A 110 -12.47 7.39 -3.56
N SER A 111 -13.73 7.15 -3.95
CA SER A 111 -14.86 8.04 -3.62
C SER A 111 -15.54 7.58 -2.34
N ARG A 112 -15.98 8.52 -1.50
CA ARG A 112 -16.73 8.23 -0.27
C ARG A 112 -18.06 7.49 -0.50
N ARG A 113 -18.61 7.53 -1.71
CA ARG A 113 -19.92 6.94 -2.01
C ARG A 113 -19.91 5.41 -2.11
N ILE A 114 -18.73 4.79 -2.15
CA ILE A 114 -18.60 3.35 -2.43
C ILE A 114 -18.69 2.48 -1.16
N PHE A 115 -18.58 3.09 0.02
CA PHE A 115 -18.58 2.37 1.30
C PHE A 115 -20.00 1.99 1.74
N SER A 116 -20.18 0.76 2.20
CA SER A 116 -21.27 0.37 3.10
C SER A 116 -20.83 0.57 4.55
N ASP A 117 -21.77 0.76 5.48
CA ASP A 117 -21.43 0.91 6.92
C ASP A 117 -20.81 -0.37 7.50
N GLU A 118 -21.20 -1.51 6.92
CA GLU A 118 -20.81 -2.85 7.35
C GLU A 118 -19.49 -3.34 6.74
N ASP A 119 -18.94 -2.62 5.75
CA ASP A 119 -17.72 -3.05 5.07
C ASP A 119 -16.53 -3.01 6.02
N ASN A 120 -15.72 -4.08 6.03
CA ASN A 120 -14.37 -4.05 6.59
C ASN A 120 -13.40 -3.68 5.47
N VAL A 121 -12.74 -2.54 5.60
CA VAL A 121 -11.91 -1.94 4.57
C VAL A 121 -10.45 -2.00 5.01
N PRO A 122 -9.67 -2.99 4.52
CA PRO A 122 -8.25 -3.00 4.75
C PRO A 122 -7.57 -1.90 3.93
N ILE A 123 -6.72 -1.14 4.62
CA ILE A 123 -5.75 -0.20 4.06
C ILE A 123 -4.39 -0.90 4.10
N HIS A 124 -3.77 -1.04 2.94
CA HIS A 124 -2.43 -1.57 2.81
C HIS A 124 -1.47 -0.43 2.49
N CYS A 125 -0.35 -0.34 3.21
CA CYS A 125 0.63 0.71 3.02
C CYS A 125 2.04 0.28 3.38
N VAL A 126 3.01 1.05 2.88
CA VAL A 126 4.42 0.87 3.18
C VAL A 126 4.99 2.15 3.74
N VAL A 127 5.59 2.03 4.92
CA VAL A 127 6.29 3.10 5.61
C VAL A 127 7.78 2.81 5.55
N ILE A 128 8.56 3.79 5.12
CA ILE A 128 10.01 3.77 5.21
C ILE A 128 10.41 4.70 6.36
N ALA A 129 11.30 4.24 7.22
CA ALA A 129 11.83 5.01 8.32
C ALA A 129 13.35 5.05 8.26
N ASP A 130 13.89 6.25 8.28
CA ASP A 130 15.33 6.50 8.24
C ASP A 130 15.77 7.28 9.49
N PRO A 131 16.93 6.95 10.08
CA PRO A 131 17.41 7.65 11.26
C PRO A 131 17.78 9.07 10.88
N VAL A 132 17.40 10.03 11.72
CA VAL A 132 17.77 11.44 11.57
C VAL A 132 18.70 11.80 12.71
N HIS A 133 19.75 12.59 12.42
CA HIS A 133 20.49 13.27 13.48
C HIS A 133 19.66 14.47 13.94
N PRO A 134 19.00 14.40 15.11
CA PRO A 134 18.17 15.48 15.58
C PRO A 134 19.09 16.66 15.90
N ALA A 135 18.58 17.89 15.74
CA ALA A 135 19.27 19.04 16.28
C ALA A 135 19.46 18.84 17.81
N PRO A 136 20.58 19.24 18.42
CA PRO A 136 20.82 19.10 19.86
C PRO A 136 19.75 19.74 20.76
N SER A 137 18.94 20.64 20.19
CA SER A 137 17.82 21.35 20.83
C SER A 137 16.45 20.69 20.60
N ALA A 138 16.38 19.54 19.93
CA ALA A 138 15.13 18.83 19.74
C ALA A 138 14.72 18.20 21.08
N GLU A 139 13.66 18.74 21.69
CA GLU A 139 13.02 18.10 22.84
C GLU A 139 12.55 16.69 22.47
N GLN A 140 12.67 15.77 23.43
CA GLN A 140 12.23 14.37 23.31
C GLN A 140 10.74 14.31 22.95
N ASP A 141 10.37 13.33 22.12
CA ASP A 141 9.20 13.36 21.23
C ASP A 141 7.81 13.75 21.74
N ASP A 142 7.07 14.49 20.89
CA ASP A 142 5.65 14.88 21.01
C ASP A 142 4.65 13.75 20.62
N VAL A 143 5.14 12.59 20.16
CA VAL A 143 4.26 11.46 19.80
C VAL A 143 3.84 10.72 21.07
N CYS A 144 2.73 11.17 21.66
CA CYS A 144 2.11 10.57 22.83
C CYS A 144 1.03 9.57 22.44
N LEU A 145 0.95 8.47 23.21
CA LEU A 145 -0.17 7.53 23.15
C LEU A 145 -1.44 8.26 23.59
N MET A 146 -2.47 8.27 22.74
CA MET A 146 -3.79 8.82 23.09
C MET A 146 -4.60 7.78 23.88
N GLU A 147 -5.60 8.23 24.66
CA GLU A 147 -6.42 7.37 25.53
C GLU A 147 -7.12 6.21 24.81
N ASP A 148 -7.36 6.35 23.50
CA ASP A 148 -8.05 5.38 22.64
C ASP A 148 -7.12 4.57 21.72
N GLN A 149 -5.80 4.76 21.82
CA GLN A 149 -4.82 4.03 21.01
C GLN A 149 -4.17 2.89 21.80
N ASN A 150 -3.95 1.77 21.12
CA ASN A 150 -3.08 0.71 21.61
C ASN A 150 -1.66 0.86 21.04
N ILE A 151 -0.68 0.22 21.70
CA ILE A 151 0.67 0.07 21.15
C ILE A 151 0.73 -1.24 20.37
N ILE A 152 1.04 -1.14 19.07
CA ILE A 152 1.33 -2.28 18.20
C ILE A 152 2.84 -2.40 18.05
N ASN A 153 3.41 -3.46 18.65
CA ASN A 153 4.82 -3.76 18.51
C ASN A 153 5.11 -4.37 17.13
N ILE A 154 5.85 -3.65 16.30
CA ILE A 154 6.26 -4.09 14.97
C ILE A 154 7.71 -4.57 14.97
N GLU A 155 8.04 -5.41 14.00
CA GLU A 155 9.40 -5.85 13.71
C GLU A 155 9.82 -5.30 12.34
N GLY A 156 11.10 -4.95 12.18
CA GLY A 156 11.66 -4.30 10.99
C GLY A 156 11.67 -5.21 9.77
N ARG A 157 11.41 -6.51 9.96
CA ARG A 157 11.16 -7.47 8.91
C ARG A 157 9.86 -8.19 9.27
N SER A 158 8.92 -8.27 8.33
CA SER A 158 7.69 -9.01 8.58
C SER A 158 8.02 -10.46 8.92
N ASP A 159 7.55 -10.92 10.08
CA ASP A 159 7.67 -12.29 10.62
C ASP A 159 6.85 -13.32 9.83
N ILE A 160 6.57 -13.02 8.55
CA ILE A 160 5.84 -13.88 7.65
C ILE A 160 6.80 -15.02 7.26
N THR A 161 6.58 -16.15 7.91
CA THR A 161 7.14 -17.44 7.52
C THR A 161 6.52 -17.81 6.18
N LEU A 162 7.31 -17.66 5.12
CA LEU A 162 6.90 -18.10 3.80
C LEU A 162 7.12 -19.62 3.71
N PRO A 163 6.25 -20.35 3.00
CA PRO A 163 6.49 -21.75 2.68
C PRO A 163 7.88 -21.99 2.08
N GLU A 164 8.49 -23.15 2.34
CA GLU A 164 9.84 -23.47 1.82
C GLU A 164 9.88 -23.58 0.29
N ASP A 165 8.76 -23.87 -0.35
CA ASP A 165 8.56 -23.95 -1.80
C ASP A 165 8.24 -22.58 -2.45
N TYR A 166 8.25 -21.50 -1.67
CA TYR A 166 7.93 -20.16 -2.16
C TYR A 166 9.09 -19.56 -2.96
N SER A 167 9.02 -19.65 -4.29
CA SER A 167 10.15 -19.30 -5.17
C SER A 167 10.06 -17.93 -5.86
N SER A 168 8.88 -17.29 -5.89
CA SER A 168 8.72 -16.03 -6.65
C SER A 168 9.28 -14.83 -5.89
N GLU A 169 10.52 -14.45 -6.21
CA GLU A 169 11.23 -13.34 -5.58
C GLU A 169 10.44 -12.02 -5.59
N MET A 170 9.67 -11.77 -6.67
CA MET A 170 8.82 -10.58 -6.78
C MET A 170 7.73 -10.56 -5.70
N VAL A 171 7.07 -11.68 -5.46
CA VAL A 171 6.00 -11.78 -4.46
C VAL A 171 6.59 -11.74 -3.05
N ILE A 172 7.74 -12.39 -2.82
CA ILE A 172 8.48 -12.30 -1.55
C ILE A 172 8.82 -10.85 -1.22
N ASN A 173 9.37 -10.12 -2.20
CA ASN A 173 9.76 -8.74 -2.02
C ASN A 173 8.54 -7.82 -1.79
N PHE A 174 7.40 -8.10 -2.43
CA PHE A 174 6.16 -7.39 -2.15
C PHE A 174 5.69 -7.64 -0.71
N ILE A 175 5.61 -8.91 -0.27
CA ILE A 175 5.10 -9.26 1.06
C ILE A 175 6.01 -8.74 2.18
N ARG A 176 7.33 -8.94 2.05
CA ARG A 176 8.28 -8.67 3.15
C ARG A 176 8.81 -7.25 3.17
N ARG A 177 8.88 -6.59 2.01
CA ARG A 177 9.50 -5.27 1.86
C ARG A 177 8.55 -4.24 1.25
N GLY A 178 7.34 -4.65 0.89
CA GLY A 178 6.41 -3.76 0.24
C GLY A 178 6.87 -3.32 -1.15
N LYS A 179 7.79 -4.05 -1.78
CA LYS A 179 8.30 -3.65 -3.11
C LYS A 179 7.27 -4.01 -4.17
N VAL A 180 6.56 -3.02 -4.70
CA VAL A 180 5.64 -3.22 -5.82
C VAL A 180 6.45 -3.66 -7.05
N PRO A 181 6.11 -4.80 -7.69
CA PRO A 181 6.80 -5.23 -8.90
C PRO A 181 6.55 -4.24 -10.04
N ASP A 182 7.46 -4.20 -11.00
CA ASP A 182 7.23 -3.50 -12.27
C ASP A 182 6.28 -4.34 -13.12
N ILE A 183 4.99 -3.97 -13.11
CA ILE A 183 3.89 -4.76 -13.69
C ILE A 183 3.72 -4.43 -15.18
N ASP A 184 3.75 -5.48 -16.00
CA ASP A 184 3.23 -5.49 -17.37
C ASP A 184 2.12 -6.55 -17.50
N VAL A 185 1.46 -6.64 -18.66
CA VAL A 185 0.36 -7.59 -18.90
C VAL A 185 0.79 -9.04 -18.63
N LYS A 186 1.97 -9.45 -19.09
CA LYS A 186 2.45 -10.84 -18.94
C LYS A 186 2.77 -11.15 -17.49
N LYS A 187 3.47 -10.25 -16.80
CA LYS A 187 3.80 -10.38 -15.37
C LYS A 187 2.55 -10.38 -14.51
N ALA A 188 1.56 -9.53 -14.80
CA ALA A 188 0.29 -9.53 -14.07
C ALA A 188 -0.42 -10.89 -14.18
N ILE A 189 -0.50 -11.45 -15.40
CA ILE A 189 -1.09 -12.78 -15.63
C ILE A 189 -0.28 -13.87 -14.93
N GLN A 190 1.05 -13.80 -14.98
CA GLN A 190 1.93 -14.74 -14.28
C GLN A 190 1.69 -14.72 -12.77
N ILE A 191 1.66 -13.54 -12.16
CA ILE A 191 1.42 -13.38 -10.72
C ILE A 191 0.03 -13.92 -10.35
N ILE A 192 -0.99 -13.60 -11.15
CA ILE A 192 -2.36 -14.11 -10.94
C ILE A 192 -2.39 -15.63 -10.96
N ARG A 193 -1.75 -16.26 -11.94
CA ARG A 193 -1.63 -17.72 -12.05
C ARG A 193 -1.00 -18.33 -10.79
N GLU A 194 0.05 -17.70 -10.29
CA GLU A 194 0.83 -18.16 -9.15
C GLU A 194 0.14 -17.86 -7.79
N THR A 195 -0.93 -17.05 -7.77
CA THR A 195 -1.61 -16.68 -6.51
C THR A 195 -2.17 -17.87 -5.74
N SER A 196 -2.56 -18.96 -6.42
CA SER A 196 -3.03 -20.19 -5.76
C SER A 196 -1.95 -20.83 -4.87
N GLU A 197 -0.69 -20.74 -5.29
CA GLU A 197 0.48 -21.20 -4.55
C GLU A 197 0.88 -20.19 -3.47
N HIS A 198 0.83 -18.90 -3.81
CA HIS A 198 1.45 -17.83 -3.02
C HIS A 198 0.51 -17.19 -1.99
N LYS A 199 -0.80 -17.40 -2.12
CA LYS A 199 -1.90 -16.87 -1.28
C LYS A 199 -1.87 -15.35 -1.01
N CYS A 200 -1.24 -14.58 -1.91
CA CYS A 200 -1.15 -13.11 -1.79
C CYS A 200 -2.32 -12.42 -2.52
N GLU A 201 -3.50 -12.41 -1.90
CA GLU A 201 -4.70 -11.87 -2.55
C GLU A 201 -4.58 -10.37 -2.88
N ILE A 202 -3.88 -9.60 -2.05
CA ILE A 202 -3.66 -8.16 -2.28
C ILE A 202 -2.92 -7.94 -3.60
N LEU A 203 -1.84 -8.70 -3.86
CA LEU A 203 -1.07 -8.54 -5.08
C LEU A 203 -1.88 -8.98 -6.32
N LYS A 204 -2.70 -10.02 -6.19
CA LYS A 204 -3.65 -10.43 -7.23
C LYS A 204 -4.65 -9.31 -7.55
N ILE A 205 -5.22 -8.66 -6.55
CA ILE A 205 -6.14 -7.52 -6.75
C ILE A 205 -5.43 -6.38 -7.50
N ILE A 206 -4.20 -6.04 -7.13
CA ILE A 206 -3.40 -5.02 -7.83
C ILE A 206 -3.18 -5.42 -9.31
N CYS A 207 -2.84 -6.68 -9.57
CA CYS A 207 -2.64 -7.18 -10.93
C CYS A 207 -3.95 -7.13 -11.75
N VAL A 208 -5.09 -7.47 -11.15
CA VAL A 208 -6.40 -7.38 -11.82
C VAL A 208 -6.76 -5.93 -12.14
N GLU A 209 -6.55 -4.98 -11.22
CA GLU A 209 -6.73 -3.55 -11.47
C GLU A 209 -5.83 -3.05 -12.61
N TYR A 210 -4.56 -3.46 -12.62
CA TYR A 210 -3.65 -3.14 -13.72
C TYR A 210 -4.20 -3.66 -15.06
N LEU A 211 -4.62 -4.93 -15.12
CA LEU A 211 -5.13 -5.53 -16.35
C LEU A 211 -6.38 -4.82 -16.85
N MET A 212 -7.34 -4.50 -15.97
CA MET A 212 -8.56 -3.76 -16.34
C MET A 212 -8.25 -2.39 -16.98
N ARG A 213 -7.22 -1.70 -16.49
CA ARG A 213 -6.80 -0.38 -17.01
C ARG A 213 -6.00 -0.46 -18.31
N ASN A 214 -5.34 -1.59 -18.56
CA ASN A 214 -4.42 -1.78 -19.69
C ASN A 214 -4.97 -2.74 -20.77
N ILE A 215 -6.30 -2.87 -20.87
CA ILE A 215 -6.93 -3.59 -21.99
C ILE A 215 -6.83 -2.75 -23.26
N THR A 216 -6.09 -3.26 -24.24
CA THR A 216 -5.87 -2.69 -25.58
C THR A 216 -6.32 -3.67 -26.66
N ALA A 217 -6.29 -3.25 -27.93
CA ALA A 217 -6.61 -4.15 -29.04
C ALA A 217 -5.66 -5.35 -29.15
N GLU A 218 -4.40 -5.18 -28.76
CA GLU A 218 -3.39 -6.23 -28.80
C GLU A 218 -3.49 -7.16 -27.58
N SER A 219 -3.78 -6.60 -26.40
CA SER A 219 -3.79 -7.36 -25.14
C SER A 219 -5.13 -8.01 -24.79
N VAL A 220 -6.27 -7.55 -25.35
CA VAL A 220 -7.60 -8.00 -24.91
C VAL A 220 -7.80 -9.51 -25.00
N ARG A 221 -7.24 -10.17 -26.02
CA ARG A 221 -7.40 -11.61 -26.21
C ARG A 221 -6.66 -12.39 -25.13
N GLU A 222 -5.45 -11.97 -24.80
CA GLU A 222 -4.62 -12.59 -23.77
C GLU A 222 -5.24 -12.36 -22.38
N ILE A 223 -5.65 -11.13 -22.08
CA ILE A 223 -6.29 -10.76 -20.81
C ILE A 223 -7.63 -11.48 -20.63
N SER A 224 -8.46 -11.53 -21.68
CA SER A 224 -9.76 -12.22 -21.62
C SER A 224 -9.59 -13.72 -21.38
N ARG A 225 -8.61 -14.37 -22.04
CA ARG A 225 -8.30 -15.77 -21.78
C ARG A 225 -7.86 -16.00 -20.33
N ALA A 226 -6.93 -15.18 -19.84
CA ALA A 226 -6.49 -15.27 -18.45
C ALA A 226 -7.64 -15.06 -17.46
N ALA A 227 -8.59 -14.16 -17.76
CA ALA A 227 -9.75 -13.94 -16.91
C ALA A 227 -10.64 -15.19 -16.81
N ILE A 228 -10.80 -15.96 -17.89
CA ILE A 228 -11.55 -17.22 -17.90
C ILE A 228 -10.76 -18.31 -17.16
N ASP A 229 -9.49 -18.49 -17.53
CA ASP A 229 -8.63 -19.55 -16.98
C ASP A 229 -8.46 -19.44 -15.46
N TYR A 230 -8.42 -18.21 -14.93
CA TYR A 230 -8.22 -17.93 -13.51
C TYR A 230 -9.49 -17.43 -12.79
N GLN A 231 -10.68 -17.59 -13.41
CA GLN A 231 -11.98 -17.30 -12.80
C GLN A 231 -12.10 -15.87 -12.24
N LEU A 232 -11.82 -14.87 -13.08
CA LEU A 232 -11.86 -13.45 -12.76
C LEU A 232 -13.07 -12.75 -13.44
N PRO A 233 -14.30 -12.94 -12.94
CA PRO A 233 -15.52 -12.54 -13.64
C PRO A 233 -15.63 -11.03 -13.89
N VAL A 234 -15.07 -10.20 -13.00
CA VAL A 234 -15.06 -8.74 -13.18
C VAL A 234 -14.15 -8.33 -14.34
N LEU A 235 -13.00 -8.98 -14.48
CA LEU A 235 -12.06 -8.73 -15.58
C LEU A 235 -12.63 -9.25 -16.90
N GLU A 236 -13.25 -10.43 -16.89
CA GLU A 236 -13.94 -11.01 -18.05
C GLU A 236 -15.03 -10.06 -18.57
N ARG A 237 -15.93 -9.60 -17.68
CA ARG A 237 -16.98 -8.65 -18.04
C ARG A 237 -16.42 -7.37 -18.64
N THR A 238 -15.35 -6.83 -18.04
CA THR A 238 -14.70 -5.60 -18.52
C THR A 238 -14.11 -5.78 -19.92
N CYS A 239 -13.53 -6.96 -20.22
CA CYS A 239 -13.05 -7.30 -21.56
C CYS A 239 -14.21 -7.33 -22.56
N MET A 240 -15.31 -8.01 -22.22
CA MET A 240 -16.50 -8.12 -23.06
C MET A 240 -17.15 -6.76 -23.35
N GLU A 241 -17.26 -5.89 -22.35
CA GLU A 241 -17.78 -4.53 -22.52
C GLU A 241 -16.91 -3.70 -23.47
N LYS A 242 -15.57 -3.81 -23.41
CA LYS A 242 -14.67 -3.10 -24.33
C LYS A 242 -14.76 -3.60 -25.76
N ILE A 243 -14.96 -4.91 -25.96
CA ILE A 243 -15.19 -5.51 -27.27
C ILE A 243 -16.54 -5.05 -27.83
N ALA A 244 -17.62 -5.20 -27.05
CA ALA A 244 -18.98 -4.90 -27.48
C ALA A 244 -19.18 -3.42 -27.85
N ASN A 245 -18.56 -2.52 -27.11
CA ASN A 245 -18.65 -1.08 -27.36
C ASN A 245 -17.74 -0.61 -28.52
N GLY A 246 -17.04 -1.51 -29.22
CA GLY A 246 -16.21 -1.16 -30.37
C GLY A 246 -14.94 -0.37 -30.02
N TYR A 247 -14.59 -0.26 -28.72
CA TYR A 247 -13.33 0.37 -28.29
C TYR A 247 -12.11 -0.43 -28.76
N ILE A 248 -12.32 -1.68 -29.17
CA ILE A 248 -11.30 -2.59 -29.65
C ILE A 248 -11.81 -3.25 -30.92
N LYS A 249 -11.23 -2.88 -32.07
CA LYS A 249 -11.42 -3.63 -33.31
C LYS A 249 -10.61 -4.91 -33.21
N THR A 250 -11.27 -6.04 -32.96
CA THR A 250 -10.62 -7.34 -33.10
C THR A 250 -10.30 -7.55 -34.58
N VAL A 251 -9.01 -7.56 -34.92
CA VAL A 251 -8.58 -7.94 -36.27
C VAL A 251 -8.75 -9.46 -36.38
N THR A 252 -9.89 -9.90 -36.90
CA THR A 252 -10.06 -11.27 -37.37
C THR A 252 -9.13 -11.48 -38.56
N LYS A 253 -8.08 -12.29 -38.36
CA LYS A 253 -7.33 -12.92 -39.46
C LYS A 253 -7.98 -14.26 -39.77
#